data_AF-A0A925KZW8-F1
#
_entry.id   AF-A0A925KZW8-F1
#
_cell.length_a   1.000
_cell.length_b   1.000
_cell.length_c   1.000
_cell.angle_alpha   90.00
_cell.angle_beta   90.00
_cell.angle_gamma   90.00
#
_symmetry.space_group_name_H-M   'P 1'
#
loop_
_entity.id
_entity.type
_entity.pdbx_description
1 polymer ?
#
loop_
_entity_poly.entity_id
_entity_poly.type
_entity_poly.pdbx_seq_one_letter_code
_entity_poly.pdbx_strand_id
1 'polypeptide(L)'
;MGMMSAEKSSDDVIRIRVDTGLAVQDFLDLLAEQAAAGETCAPANPANRAVFRELAPYRLVEYAYVDGEIGAIDGVYLGFSDGALYAVTDEIPEEQVDALVRDVPAEMAPVYVYVVLAEAQAPERIDHFMAALAHHVDKPVVGIFRDAAGIMTGHAYDGGDVTSRARLDSAVVKSVLEANLHLSKQRVLERYAARAESPDGRAWAQITYNFAKHVVEFASPAERNDFMDWSRTLCEWIYARWCSWEDLGFAEIMRPAEVAPAPKGEIVAVRLNAPAKAQDGRPWQAFGGTNAATAKTFSESPAAASQEALRQSLYLAREYWSYCKNTIDSAEFVAKKQAEAHAKRQF
;
A
#
# COMPACT_ATOMS: atom_id res chain seq x y z
N MET A 1 -16.47 -35.86 24.28
CA MET A 1 -16.69 -35.47 22.87
C MET A 1 -16.60 -33.96 22.84
N GLY A 2 -15.38 -33.44 22.68
CA GLY A 2 -15.09 -32.02 22.85
C GLY A 2 -15.61 -31.22 21.67
N MET A 3 -16.37 -30.17 21.95
CA MET A 3 -16.57 -29.06 21.01
C MET A 3 -15.20 -28.47 20.70
N MET A 4 -14.60 -28.90 19.58
CA MET A 4 -13.57 -28.09 18.93
C MET A 4 -14.26 -26.82 18.45
N SER A 5 -13.87 -25.71 19.06
CA SER A 5 -14.31 -24.35 18.78
C SER A 5 -14.32 -24.07 17.27
N ALA A 6 -15.38 -23.40 16.83
CA ALA A 6 -15.55 -22.85 15.50
C ALA A 6 -14.63 -21.64 15.25
N GLU A 7 -13.31 -21.82 15.39
CA GLU A 7 -12.29 -20.90 14.84
C GLU A 7 -12.02 -21.19 13.34
N LYS A 8 -12.96 -21.84 12.66
CA LYS A 8 -12.76 -22.42 11.33
C LYS A 8 -13.11 -21.42 10.24
N SER A 9 -12.15 -21.18 9.34
CA SER A 9 -12.26 -20.60 7.98
C SER A 9 -12.08 -19.10 7.75
N SER A 10 -11.58 -18.29 8.70
CA SER A 10 -11.24 -16.90 8.37
C SER A 10 -9.84 -16.75 7.75
N ASP A 11 -9.66 -15.73 6.90
CA ASP A 11 -8.36 -15.33 6.33
C ASP A 11 -8.12 -13.83 6.56
N ASP A 12 -6.88 -13.46 6.84
CA ASP A 12 -6.44 -12.08 7.09
C ASP A 12 -5.60 -11.52 5.94
N VAL A 13 -5.42 -12.30 4.87
CA VAL A 13 -4.77 -11.85 3.63
C VAL A 13 -5.52 -12.40 2.43
N ILE A 14 -5.89 -11.53 1.51
CA ILE A 14 -6.41 -11.94 0.19
C ILE A 14 -5.23 -11.91 -0.79
N ARG A 15 -4.96 -13.00 -1.49
CA ARG A 15 -3.96 -13.02 -2.57
C ARG A 15 -4.66 -12.92 -3.91
N ILE A 16 -4.19 -12.06 -4.80
CA ILE A 16 -4.70 -11.95 -6.16
C ILE A 16 -3.57 -12.34 -7.10
N ARG A 17 -3.81 -13.33 -7.96
CA ARG A 17 -2.84 -13.76 -8.95
C ARG A 17 -2.99 -12.94 -10.22
N VAL A 18 -1.95 -12.21 -10.59
CA VAL A 18 -1.84 -11.50 -11.86
C VAL A 18 -0.93 -12.32 -12.79
N ASP A 19 -1.51 -12.83 -13.88
CA ASP A 19 -0.76 -13.56 -14.90
C ASP A 19 -0.07 -12.57 -15.84
N THR A 20 1.18 -12.24 -15.52
CA THR A 20 1.95 -11.21 -16.23
C THR A 20 2.27 -11.61 -17.67
N GLY A 21 2.51 -12.91 -17.89
CA GLY A 21 2.70 -13.48 -19.22
C GLY A 21 1.48 -13.26 -20.12
N LEU A 22 0.29 -13.54 -19.60
CA LEU A 22 -0.96 -13.28 -20.31
C LEU A 22 -1.15 -11.78 -20.58
N ALA A 23 -0.95 -10.93 -19.56
CA ALA A 23 -1.11 -9.48 -19.72
C ALA A 23 -0.14 -8.89 -20.75
N VAL A 24 1.10 -9.38 -20.81
CA VAL A 24 2.07 -9.01 -21.86
C VAL A 24 1.58 -9.49 -23.22
N GLN A 25 1.16 -10.74 -23.34
CA GLN A 25 0.70 -11.30 -24.62
C GLN A 25 -0.52 -10.54 -25.17
N ASP A 26 -1.55 -10.32 -24.36
CA ASP A 26 -2.76 -9.59 -24.76
C ASP A 26 -2.42 -8.16 -25.21
N PHE A 27 -1.44 -7.51 -24.58
CA PHE A 27 -0.99 -6.19 -25.00
C PHE A 27 -0.18 -6.21 -26.30
N LEU A 28 0.67 -7.22 -26.50
CA LEU A 28 1.41 -7.39 -27.76
C LEU A 28 0.46 -7.68 -28.93
N ASP A 29 -0.58 -8.50 -28.71
CA ASP A 29 -1.60 -8.80 -29.71
C ASP A 29 -2.39 -7.53 -30.07
N LEU A 30 -2.78 -6.72 -29.07
CA LEU A 30 -3.41 -5.42 -29.30
C LEU A 30 -2.53 -4.48 -30.14
N LEU A 31 -1.23 -4.40 -29.84
CA LEU A 31 -0.29 -3.59 -30.62
C LEU A 31 -0.14 -4.10 -32.05
N ALA A 32 -0.19 -5.42 -32.27
CA ALA A 32 -0.14 -6.01 -33.60
C ALA A 32 -1.42 -5.69 -34.41
N GLU A 33 -2.59 -5.72 -33.77
CA GLU A 33 -3.86 -5.31 -34.38
C GLU A 33 -3.85 -3.82 -34.74
N GLN A 34 -3.37 -2.96 -33.84
CA GLN A 34 -3.23 -1.51 -34.09
C GLN A 34 -2.26 -1.23 -35.24
N ALA A 35 -1.13 -1.94 -35.30
CA ALA A 35 -0.19 -1.85 -36.41
C ALA A 35 -0.83 -2.29 -37.74
N ALA A 36 -1.63 -3.36 -37.74
CA ALA A 36 -2.38 -3.80 -38.91
C ALA A 36 -3.45 -2.78 -39.35
N ALA A 37 -4.01 -2.02 -38.40
CA ALA A 37 -4.94 -0.92 -38.64
C ALA A 37 -4.24 0.39 -39.08
N GLY A 38 -2.91 0.43 -39.11
CA GLY A 38 -2.11 1.57 -39.60
C GLY A 38 -1.59 2.51 -38.52
N GLU A 39 -1.71 2.18 -37.24
CA GLU A 39 -1.07 2.92 -36.14
C GLU A 39 0.42 2.52 -36.02
N THR A 40 1.34 3.49 -36.07
CA THR A 40 2.78 3.20 -36.23
C THR A 40 3.64 3.45 -35.00
N CYS A 41 3.05 3.78 -33.85
CA CYS A 41 3.80 4.18 -32.65
C CYS A 41 3.60 3.16 -31.52
N ALA A 42 4.42 2.11 -31.53
CA ALA A 42 4.56 1.23 -30.37
C ALA A 42 5.42 1.92 -29.28
N PRO A 43 5.15 1.67 -28.00
CA PRO A 43 6.02 2.15 -26.92
C PRO A 43 7.40 1.49 -26.99
N ALA A 44 8.43 2.15 -26.44
CA ALA A 44 9.82 1.67 -26.50
C ALA A 44 10.04 0.32 -25.82
N ASN A 45 9.30 0.01 -24.74
CA ASN A 45 9.30 -1.29 -24.07
C ASN A 45 7.85 -1.76 -23.84
N PRO A 46 7.22 -2.42 -24.83
CA PRO A 46 5.82 -2.84 -24.74
C PRO A 46 5.51 -3.81 -23.60
N ALA A 47 6.40 -4.77 -23.33
CA ALA A 47 6.20 -5.78 -22.29
C ALA A 47 6.21 -5.15 -20.89
N ASN A 48 7.21 -4.29 -20.60
CA ASN A 48 7.28 -3.54 -19.35
C ASN A 48 6.03 -2.65 -19.18
N ARG A 49 5.61 -1.95 -20.24
CA ARG A 49 4.39 -1.13 -20.22
C ARG A 49 3.13 -1.95 -19.95
N ALA A 50 3.01 -3.15 -20.49
CA ALA A 50 1.89 -4.05 -20.24
C ALA A 50 1.78 -4.40 -18.75
N VAL A 51 2.90 -4.75 -18.11
CA VAL A 51 2.94 -5.07 -16.68
C VAL A 51 2.50 -3.86 -15.84
N PHE A 52 3.04 -2.66 -16.10
CA PHE A 52 2.61 -1.47 -15.35
C PHE A 52 1.15 -1.10 -15.59
N ARG A 53 0.64 -1.26 -16.82
CA ARG A 53 -0.79 -1.07 -17.13
C ARG A 53 -1.65 -2.06 -16.37
N GLU A 54 -1.23 -3.31 -16.30
CA GLU A 54 -1.97 -4.38 -15.64
C GLU A 54 -2.04 -4.21 -14.12
N LEU A 55 -0.95 -3.71 -13.51
CA LEU A 55 -0.86 -3.47 -12.07
C LEU A 55 -1.53 -2.15 -11.62
N ALA A 56 -1.75 -1.20 -12.53
CA ALA A 56 -2.28 0.13 -12.20
C ALA A 56 -3.62 0.13 -11.43
N PRO A 57 -4.62 -0.71 -11.76
CA PRO A 57 -5.90 -0.71 -11.03
C PRO A 57 -5.77 -1.11 -9.56
N TYR A 58 -4.76 -1.93 -9.22
CA TYR A 58 -4.56 -2.41 -7.85
C TYR A 58 -3.93 -1.36 -6.93
N ARG A 59 -3.45 -0.24 -7.47
CA ARG A 59 -2.83 0.86 -6.69
C ARG A 59 -3.78 1.56 -5.72
N LEU A 60 -5.09 1.44 -5.94
CA LEU A 60 -6.10 2.09 -5.11
C LEU A 60 -6.80 1.14 -4.13
N VAL A 61 -6.55 -0.17 -4.23
CA VAL A 61 -7.30 -1.20 -3.48
C VAL A 61 -7.19 -1.01 -1.96
N GLU A 62 -6.13 -0.35 -1.48
CA GLU A 62 -5.90 -0.04 -0.06
C GLU A 62 -7.00 0.81 0.60
N TYR A 63 -7.82 1.55 -0.17
CA TYR A 63 -8.83 2.46 0.38
C TYR A 63 -10.18 1.79 0.67
N ALA A 64 -10.30 0.45 0.51
CA ALA A 64 -11.57 -0.29 0.64
C ALA A 64 -12.75 0.32 -0.17
N TYR A 65 -12.44 1.16 -1.17
CA TYR A 65 -13.43 1.94 -1.91
C TYR A 65 -14.27 1.06 -2.86
N VAL A 66 -13.78 -0.15 -3.13
CA VAL A 66 -14.44 -1.18 -3.93
C VAL A 66 -15.61 -1.79 -3.16
N ASP A 67 -15.41 -2.05 -1.86
CA ASP A 67 -16.43 -2.59 -0.97
C ASP A 67 -16.02 -2.33 0.50
N GLY A 68 -16.82 -1.51 1.19
CA GLY A 68 -16.57 -1.13 2.58
C GLY A 68 -16.89 -2.24 3.59
N GLU A 69 -17.56 -3.33 3.19
CA GLU A 69 -17.93 -4.43 4.08
C GLU A 69 -16.75 -5.33 4.46
N ILE A 70 -15.65 -5.30 3.69
CA ILE A 70 -14.43 -6.08 3.97
C ILE A 70 -13.69 -5.61 5.23
N GLY A 71 -13.97 -4.39 5.69
CA GLY A 71 -13.33 -3.77 6.84
C GLY A 71 -12.02 -3.03 6.50
N ALA A 72 -11.24 -2.71 7.52
CA ALA A 72 -10.00 -1.97 7.37
C ALA A 72 -8.89 -2.82 6.73
N ILE A 73 -8.08 -2.19 5.88
CA ILE A 73 -6.94 -2.81 5.18
C ILE A 73 -5.65 -2.21 5.78
N ASP A 74 -4.75 -3.05 6.29
CA ASP A 74 -3.46 -2.64 6.86
C ASP A 74 -2.47 -2.20 5.76
N GLY A 75 -2.60 -2.78 4.58
CA GLY A 75 -1.81 -2.44 3.40
C GLY A 75 -2.04 -3.39 2.22
N VAL A 76 -1.67 -2.95 1.03
CA VAL A 76 -1.69 -3.76 -0.20
C VAL A 76 -0.29 -3.83 -0.79
N TYR A 77 0.15 -5.04 -1.12
CA TYR A 77 1.54 -5.31 -1.52
C TYR A 77 1.62 -6.12 -2.81
N LEU A 78 2.58 -5.80 -3.67
CA LEU A 78 2.95 -6.53 -4.88
C LEU A 78 4.13 -7.44 -4.58
N GLY A 79 3.94 -8.75 -4.68
CA GLY A 79 4.99 -9.75 -4.54
C GLY A 79 5.41 -10.34 -5.88
N PHE A 80 6.72 -10.33 -6.11
CA PHE A 80 7.38 -10.90 -7.28
C PHE A 80 7.88 -12.32 -6.98
N SER A 81 8.17 -13.07 -8.05
CA SER A 81 8.61 -14.48 -7.97
C SER A 81 9.98 -14.67 -7.32
N ASP A 82 10.83 -13.66 -7.35
CA ASP A 82 12.10 -13.61 -6.62
C ASP A 82 11.93 -13.38 -5.11
N GLY A 83 10.69 -13.20 -4.66
CA GLY A 83 10.32 -12.93 -3.27
C GLY A 83 10.36 -11.47 -2.88
N ALA A 84 10.69 -10.55 -3.80
CA ALA A 84 10.62 -9.11 -3.57
C ALA A 84 9.17 -8.68 -3.35
N LEU A 85 8.97 -7.74 -2.42
CA LEU A 85 7.66 -7.22 -2.03
C LEU A 85 7.70 -5.69 -2.03
N TYR A 86 6.70 -5.05 -2.63
CA TYR A 86 6.56 -3.60 -2.76
C TYR A 86 5.16 -3.19 -2.31
N ALA A 87 4.97 -2.06 -1.60
CA ALA A 87 3.61 -1.56 -1.44
C ALA A 87 3.05 -1.12 -2.79
N VAL A 88 1.74 -1.18 -3.00
CA VAL A 88 1.14 -0.73 -4.27
C VAL A 88 1.31 0.78 -4.51
N THR A 89 1.59 1.54 -3.45
CA THR A 89 1.88 2.97 -3.45
C THR A 89 3.35 3.31 -3.75
N ASP A 90 4.23 2.32 -3.65
CA ASP A 90 5.65 2.46 -3.95
C ASP A 90 5.87 2.51 -5.46
N GLU A 91 6.93 3.21 -5.86
CA GLU A 91 7.45 3.08 -7.23
C GLU A 91 8.19 1.74 -7.33
N ILE A 92 7.69 0.85 -8.19
CA ILE A 92 8.37 -0.41 -8.48
C ILE A 92 9.60 -0.07 -9.33
N PRO A 93 10.83 -0.44 -8.90
CA PRO A 93 12.03 -0.22 -9.69
C PRO A 93 11.90 -0.82 -11.08
N GLU A 94 12.28 -0.07 -12.11
CA GLU A 94 12.22 -0.55 -13.50
C GLU A 94 13.03 -1.85 -13.68
N GLU A 95 14.18 -1.97 -13.00
CA GLU A 95 15.01 -3.19 -12.99
C GLU A 95 14.26 -4.45 -12.52
N GLN A 96 13.26 -4.30 -11.64
CA GLN A 96 12.44 -5.41 -11.15
C GLN A 96 11.47 -5.89 -12.23
N VAL A 97 10.83 -4.95 -12.94
CA VAL A 97 9.91 -5.26 -14.03
C VAL A 97 10.67 -5.78 -15.23
N ASP A 98 11.83 -5.21 -15.53
CA ASP A 98 12.72 -5.69 -16.58
C ASP A 98 13.19 -7.11 -16.32
N ALA A 99 13.53 -7.46 -15.08
CA ALA A 99 13.85 -8.84 -14.73
C ALA A 99 12.67 -9.79 -14.98
N LEU A 100 11.43 -9.35 -14.72
CA LEU A 100 10.22 -10.13 -14.93
C LEU A 100 9.91 -10.38 -16.41
N VAL A 101 10.15 -9.39 -17.28
CA VAL A 101 9.84 -9.46 -18.72
C VAL A 101 11.01 -9.97 -19.58
N ARG A 102 12.08 -10.49 -18.95
CA ARG A 102 13.22 -11.11 -19.68
C ARG A 102 12.84 -12.42 -20.36
N ASP A 103 11.89 -13.14 -19.77
CA ASP A 103 11.44 -14.45 -20.28
C ASP A 103 10.36 -14.27 -21.35
N VAL A 104 10.11 -15.32 -22.15
CA VAL A 104 9.01 -15.31 -23.11
C VAL A 104 7.66 -15.27 -22.35
N PRO A 105 6.60 -14.64 -22.88
CA PRO A 105 5.33 -14.48 -22.17
C PRO A 105 4.77 -15.77 -21.55
N ALA A 106 4.90 -16.92 -22.23
CA ALA A 106 4.44 -18.21 -21.73
C ALA A 106 5.19 -18.72 -20.47
N GLU A 107 6.39 -18.22 -20.23
CA GLU A 107 7.29 -18.62 -19.13
C GLU A 107 7.38 -17.56 -18.02
N MET A 108 6.79 -16.38 -18.23
CA MET A 108 6.80 -15.31 -17.24
C MET A 108 6.09 -15.71 -15.94
N ALA A 109 6.73 -15.40 -14.81
CA ALA A 109 6.18 -15.69 -13.50
C ALA A 109 5.03 -14.74 -13.13
N PRO A 110 4.02 -15.18 -12.36
CA PRO A 110 2.94 -14.31 -11.93
C PRO A 110 3.43 -13.27 -10.91
N VAL A 111 2.69 -12.16 -10.83
CA VAL A 111 2.79 -11.20 -9.72
C VAL A 111 1.60 -11.43 -8.80
N TYR A 112 1.84 -11.39 -7.50
CA TYR A 112 0.79 -11.55 -6.49
C TYR A 112 0.49 -10.22 -5.82
N VAL A 113 -0.79 -9.83 -5.78
CA VAL A 113 -1.25 -8.73 -4.94
C VAL A 113 -1.70 -9.31 -3.61
N TYR A 114 -1.11 -8.87 -2.51
CA TYR A 114 -1.47 -9.25 -1.14
C TYR A 114 -2.25 -8.10 -0.50
N VAL A 115 -3.56 -8.26 -0.33
CA VAL A 115 -4.40 -7.34 0.44
C VAL A 115 -4.40 -7.82 1.89
N VAL A 116 -3.75 -7.08 2.79
CA VAL A 116 -3.63 -7.45 4.20
C VAL A 116 -4.76 -6.78 4.98
N LEU A 117 -5.65 -7.58 5.57
CA LEU A 117 -6.81 -7.12 6.32
C LEU A 117 -6.43 -6.86 7.77
N ALA A 118 -6.98 -5.82 8.39
CA ALA A 118 -6.77 -5.53 9.81
C ALA A 118 -7.24 -6.70 10.69
N GLU A 119 -8.38 -7.29 10.34
CA GLU A 119 -9.00 -8.43 11.01
C GLU A 119 -9.28 -9.56 10.00
N ALA A 120 -9.17 -10.81 10.47
CA ALA A 120 -9.50 -11.96 9.64
C ALA A 120 -10.99 -11.95 9.26
N GLN A 121 -11.29 -12.11 7.98
CA GLN A 121 -12.65 -12.10 7.43
C GLN A 121 -13.10 -13.49 7.04
N ALA A 122 -14.42 -13.70 7.08
CA ALA A 122 -15.04 -14.94 6.61
C ALA A 122 -14.95 -15.06 5.08
N PRO A 123 -14.89 -16.28 4.52
CA PRO A 123 -14.73 -16.50 3.08
C PRO A 123 -15.80 -15.80 2.25
N GLU A 124 -17.05 -15.77 2.73
CA GLU A 124 -18.17 -15.18 1.99
C GLU A 124 -18.01 -13.65 1.82
N ARG A 125 -17.37 -12.98 2.79
CA ARG A 125 -17.04 -11.54 2.68
C ARG A 125 -15.91 -11.32 1.69
N ILE A 126 -14.90 -12.18 1.72
CA ILE A 126 -13.79 -12.13 0.76
C ILE A 126 -14.31 -12.40 -0.66
N ASP A 127 -15.18 -13.39 -0.84
CA ASP A 127 -15.87 -13.68 -2.11
C ASP A 127 -16.62 -12.44 -2.64
N HIS A 128 -17.38 -11.77 -1.78
CA HIS A 128 -18.12 -10.56 -2.16
C HIS A 128 -17.19 -9.43 -2.60
N PHE A 129 -16.16 -9.13 -1.81
CA PHE A 129 -15.14 -8.14 -2.12
C PHE A 129 -14.45 -8.43 -3.45
N MET A 130 -14.08 -9.68 -3.71
CA MET A 130 -13.42 -10.08 -4.95
C MET A 130 -14.31 -9.95 -6.19
N ALA A 131 -15.61 -10.24 -6.05
CA ALA A 131 -16.58 -10.01 -7.11
C ALA A 131 -16.76 -8.51 -7.41
N ALA A 132 -16.86 -7.68 -6.36
CA ALA A 132 -16.91 -6.23 -6.50
C ALA A 132 -15.64 -5.68 -7.16
N LEU A 133 -14.46 -6.23 -6.80
CA LEU A 133 -13.19 -5.87 -7.40
C LEU A 133 -13.13 -6.21 -8.88
N ALA A 134 -13.52 -7.43 -9.27
CA ALA A 134 -13.54 -7.85 -10.67
C ALA A 134 -14.43 -6.96 -11.53
N HIS A 135 -15.60 -6.59 -11.01
CA HIS A 135 -16.48 -5.63 -11.68
C HIS A 135 -15.85 -4.23 -11.76
N HIS A 136 -15.21 -3.77 -10.69
CA HIS A 136 -14.57 -2.46 -10.66
C HIS A 136 -13.41 -2.34 -11.65
N VAL A 137 -12.57 -3.37 -11.76
CA VAL A 137 -11.44 -3.39 -12.68
C VAL A 137 -11.84 -3.74 -14.12
N ASP A 138 -13.11 -4.10 -14.35
CA ASP A 138 -13.67 -4.53 -15.63
C ASP A 138 -12.84 -5.64 -16.31
N LYS A 139 -12.36 -6.59 -15.50
CA LYS A 139 -11.58 -7.73 -15.97
C LYS A 139 -11.71 -8.93 -15.03
N PRO A 140 -11.46 -10.15 -15.53
CA PRO A 140 -11.40 -11.32 -14.68
C PRO A 140 -10.30 -11.22 -13.62
N VAL A 141 -10.60 -11.67 -12.40
CA VAL A 141 -9.67 -11.68 -11.28
C VAL A 141 -9.62 -13.07 -10.66
N VAL A 142 -8.42 -13.53 -10.28
CA VAL A 142 -8.24 -14.79 -9.55
C VAL A 142 -7.78 -14.49 -8.13
N GLY A 143 -8.67 -14.72 -7.17
CA GLY A 143 -8.38 -14.64 -5.74
C GLY A 143 -7.94 -15.98 -5.17
N ILE A 144 -6.99 -15.99 -4.25
CA ILE A 144 -6.61 -17.13 -3.43
C ILE A 144 -6.73 -16.77 -1.96
N PHE A 145 -7.58 -17.50 -1.26
CA PHE A 145 -7.86 -17.35 0.17
C PHE A 145 -8.42 -18.67 0.71
N ARG A 146 -8.61 -18.75 2.02
CA ARG A 146 -9.18 -19.95 2.66
C ARG A 146 -10.68 -20.07 2.38
N ASP A 147 -11.11 -21.25 1.95
CA ASP A 147 -12.53 -21.60 1.84
C ASP A 147 -13.17 -21.87 3.21
N ALA A 148 -14.48 -22.16 3.23
CA ALA A 148 -15.23 -22.53 4.44
C ALA A 148 -14.69 -23.77 5.18
N ALA A 149 -13.87 -24.61 4.52
CA ALA A 149 -13.16 -25.73 5.14
C ALA A 149 -11.78 -25.34 5.71
N GLY A 150 -11.35 -24.10 5.49
CA GLY A 150 -10.04 -23.56 5.89
C GLY A 150 -8.91 -23.91 4.91
N ILE A 151 -9.23 -24.46 3.74
CA ILE A 151 -8.29 -24.90 2.71
C ILE A 151 -8.01 -23.71 1.78
N MET A 152 -6.73 -23.50 1.44
CA MET A 152 -6.35 -22.48 0.46
C MET A 152 -6.80 -22.92 -0.94
N THR A 153 -7.68 -22.13 -1.56
CA THR A 153 -8.24 -22.43 -2.88
C THR A 153 -8.23 -21.20 -3.78
N GLY A 154 -8.15 -21.42 -5.09
CA GLY A 154 -8.26 -20.38 -6.10
C GLY A 154 -9.70 -20.21 -6.56
N HIS A 155 -10.15 -18.96 -6.64
CA HIS A 155 -11.51 -18.57 -7.03
C HIS A 155 -11.42 -17.57 -8.18
N ALA A 156 -12.12 -17.84 -9.28
CA ALA A 156 -12.20 -16.94 -10.42
C ALA A 156 -13.47 -16.10 -10.32
N TYR A 157 -13.32 -14.80 -10.58
CA TYR A 157 -14.38 -13.82 -10.61
C TYR A 157 -14.38 -13.16 -11.98
N ASP A 158 -15.54 -13.10 -12.62
CA ASP A 158 -15.70 -12.54 -13.96
C ASP A 158 -16.22 -11.11 -13.86
N GLY A 159 -15.51 -10.17 -14.50
CA GLY A 159 -15.94 -8.78 -14.68
C GLY A 159 -16.75 -8.55 -15.96
N GLY A 160 -16.70 -9.49 -16.92
CA GLY A 160 -17.38 -9.42 -18.21
C GLY A 160 -16.49 -9.78 -19.40
N ASP A 161 -16.39 -11.08 -19.73
CA ASP A 161 -16.53 -11.66 -21.09
C ASP A 161 -16.34 -13.18 -21.02
N VAL A 162 -17.25 -13.93 -21.66
CA VAL A 162 -17.35 -15.40 -21.60
C VAL A 162 -16.17 -16.10 -22.30
N THR A 163 -15.46 -15.40 -23.19
CA THR A 163 -14.27 -15.92 -23.90
C THR A 163 -13.06 -16.15 -22.97
N SER A 164 -13.09 -15.60 -21.75
CA SER A 164 -12.04 -15.71 -20.74
C SER A 164 -12.09 -17.01 -19.89
N ARG A 165 -13.14 -17.81 -20.00
CA ARG A 165 -13.44 -18.87 -19.02
C ARG A 165 -12.42 -20.00 -18.95
N ALA A 166 -11.97 -20.52 -20.10
CA ALA A 166 -10.92 -21.53 -20.12
C ALA A 166 -9.56 -20.99 -19.62
N ARG A 167 -9.32 -19.68 -19.78
CA ARG A 167 -8.12 -19.00 -19.29
C ARG A 167 -8.18 -18.86 -17.76
N LEU A 168 -9.34 -18.50 -17.22
CA LEU A 168 -9.62 -18.43 -15.79
C LEU A 168 -9.44 -19.80 -15.12
N ASP A 169 -9.97 -20.87 -15.72
CA ASP A 169 -9.83 -22.23 -15.19
C ASP A 169 -8.36 -22.65 -15.09
N SER A 170 -7.54 -22.35 -16.10
CA SER A 170 -6.10 -22.62 -16.06
C SER A 170 -5.38 -21.81 -14.99
N ALA A 171 -5.73 -20.52 -14.84
CA ALA A 171 -5.16 -19.66 -13.81
C ALA A 171 -5.55 -20.11 -12.40
N VAL A 172 -6.79 -20.55 -12.20
CA VAL A 172 -7.26 -21.15 -10.94
C VAL A 172 -6.45 -22.41 -10.62
N VAL A 173 -6.30 -23.33 -11.58
CA VAL A 173 -5.49 -24.55 -11.37
C VAL A 173 -4.06 -24.21 -10.99
N LYS A 174 -3.39 -23.29 -11.70
CA LYS A 174 -2.04 -22.84 -11.37
C LYS A 174 -1.98 -22.25 -9.96
N SER A 175 -2.94 -21.39 -9.61
CA SER A 175 -2.99 -20.74 -8.30
C SER A 175 -3.16 -21.75 -7.14
N VAL A 176 -3.93 -22.82 -7.35
CA VAL A 176 -4.08 -23.91 -6.36
C VAL A 176 -2.77 -24.66 -6.16
N LEU A 177 -2.01 -24.92 -7.24
CA LEU A 177 -0.68 -25.53 -7.15
C LEU A 177 0.32 -24.62 -6.40
N GLU A 178 0.15 -23.31 -6.53
CA GLU A 178 0.95 -22.27 -5.90
C GLU A 178 0.51 -21.94 -4.47
N ALA A 179 -0.61 -22.52 -3.99
CA ALA A 179 -1.25 -22.19 -2.72
C ALA A 179 -0.31 -22.26 -1.50
N ASN A 180 0.64 -23.20 -1.50
CA ASN A 180 1.61 -23.38 -0.41
C ASN A 180 2.78 -22.38 -0.44
N LEU A 181 2.93 -21.63 -1.53
CA LEU A 181 3.98 -20.62 -1.69
C LEU A 181 3.55 -19.24 -1.19
N HIS A 182 2.26 -19.05 -0.90
CA HIS A 182 1.74 -17.76 -0.47
C HIS A 182 2.20 -17.39 0.94
N LEU A 183 2.48 -16.10 1.10
CA LEU A 183 2.90 -15.53 2.38
C LEU A 183 1.68 -15.33 3.30
N SER A 184 1.85 -15.60 4.59
CA SER A 184 0.92 -15.20 5.65
C SER A 184 1.00 -13.69 5.90
N LYS A 185 -0.02 -13.09 6.56
CA LYS A 185 -0.01 -11.67 6.98
C LYS A 185 1.31 -11.30 7.64
N GLN A 186 1.69 -12.06 8.66
CA GLN A 186 2.93 -11.85 9.39
C GLN A 186 4.16 -11.83 8.46
N ARG A 187 4.28 -12.78 7.54
CA ARG A 187 5.43 -12.85 6.62
C ARG A 187 5.45 -11.70 5.61
N VAL A 188 4.28 -11.26 5.12
CA VAL A 188 4.17 -10.08 4.23
C VAL A 188 4.68 -8.85 4.98
N LEU A 189 4.16 -8.62 6.19
CA LEU A 189 4.54 -7.47 7.01
C LEU A 189 6.01 -7.52 7.43
N GLU A 190 6.54 -8.67 7.83
CA GLU A 190 7.96 -8.86 8.19
C GLU A 190 8.89 -8.61 7.01
N ARG A 191 8.58 -9.14 5.82
CA ARG A 191 9.41 -8.92 4.62
C ARG A 191 9.39 -7.46 4.19
N TYR A 192 8.23 -6.80 4.27
CA TYR A 192 8.14 -5.38 3.97
C TYR A 192 8.91 -4.55 4.98
N ALA A 193 8.73 -4.82 6.28
CA ALA A 193 9.48 -4.16 7.35
C ALA A 193 11.00 -4.32 7.18
N ALA A 194 11.48 -5.51 6.81
CA ALA A 194 12.90 -5.78 6.59
C ALA A 194 13.52 -4.96 5.44
N ARG A 195 12.76 -4.59 4.40
CA ARG A 195 13.23 -3.65 3.35
C ARG A 195 13.27 -2.20 3.81
N ALA A 196 12.48 -1.89 4.82
CA ALA A 196 12.40 -0.58 5.44
C ALA A 196 13.32 -0.43 6.65
N GLU A 197 14.26 -1.37 6.84
CA GLU A 197 15.24 -1.38 7.92
C GLU A 197 16.66 -1.47 7.32
N SER A 198 17.56 -0.59 7.77
CA SER A 198 18.97 -0.67 7.38
C SER A 198 19.68 -1.63 8.32
N PRO A 199 20.82 -2.18 7.90
CA PRO A 199 21.65 -3.03 8.76
C PRO A 199 22.06 -2.38 10.10
N ASP A 200 21.99 -1.05 10.21
CA ASP A 200 22.30 -0.28 11.42
C ASP A 200 21.09 -0.03 12.34
N GLY A 201 19.91 -0.60 12.04
CA GLY A 201 18.71 -0.52 12.87
C GLY A 201 17.84 0.71 12.65
N ARG A 202 18.21 1.61 11.73
CA ARG A 202 17.34 2.73 11.30
C ARG A 202 16.16 2.22 10.51
N ALA A 203 15.06 2.98 10.54
CA ALA A 203 13.84 2.68 9.80
C ALA A 203 13.30 3.93 9.09
N TRP A 204 12.62 3.76 7.95
CA TRP A 204 12.08 4.88 7.16
C TRP A 204 10.56 4.84 7.01
N ALA A 205 9.97 6.02 6.95
CA ALA A 205 8.59 6.20 6.51
C ALA A 205 8.52 7.18 5.32
N GLN A 206 7.47 7.04 4.52
CA GLN A 206 7.13 7.96 3.44
C GLN A 206 5.97 8.84 3.91
N ILE A 207 6.19 10.15 3.84
CA ILE A 207 5.20 11.17 4.13
C ILE A 207 4.82 11.86 2.81
N THR A 208 3.52 12.04 2.57
CA THR A 208 3.04 12.84 1.45
C THR A 208 2.51 14.15 1.99
N TYR A 209 3.24 15.22 1.70
CA TYR A 209 2.92 16.57 2.13
C TYR A 209 2.88 17.48 0.90
N ASN A 210 1.82 18.29 0.78
CA ASN A 210 1.44 18.96 -0.46
C ASN A 210 1.27 17.96 -1.62
N PHE A 211 2.19 17.98 -2.59
CA PHE A 211 2.23 17.07 -3.73
C PHE A 211 3.52 16.25 -3.78
N ALA A 212 4.40 16.41 -2.80
CA ALA A 212 5.71 15.77 -2.77
C ALA A 212 5.72 14.60 -1.79
N LYS A 213 6.40 13.53 -2.20
CA LYS A 213 6.75 12.40 -1.33
C LYS A 213 8.12 12.70 -0.71
N HIS A 214 8.20 12.63 0.61
CA HIS A 214 9.46 12.73 1.32
C HIS A 214 9.70 11.44 2.11
N VAL A 215 10.97 11.05 2.20
CA VAL A 215 11.38 9.92 3.03
C VAL A 215 11.91 10.48 4.35
N VAL A 216 11.41 9.98 5.46
CA VAL A 216 11.82 10.40 6.80
C VAL A 216 12.50 9.25 7.53
N GLU A 217 13.51 9.58 8.33
CA GLU A 217 14.33 8.64 9.08
C GLU A 217 13.93 8.62 10.56
N PHE A 218 13.83 7.40 11.11
CA PHE A 218 13.64 7.13 12.53
C PHE A 218 14.76 6.25 13.07
N ALA A 219 15.03 6.36 14.37
CA ALA A 219 16.12 5.63 15.01
C ALA A 219 15.83 4.13 15.22
N SER A 220 14.55 3.72 15.10
CA SER A 220 14.13 2.33 15.22
C SER A 220 12.80 2.07 14.51
N PRO A 221 12.47 0.80 14.20
CA PRO A 221 11.16 0.42 13.67
C PRO A 221 10.00 0.79 14.60
N ALA A 222 10.21 0.72 15.91
CA ALA A 222 9.21 1.12 16.90
C ALA A 222 8.85 2.62 16.80
N GLU A 223 9.86 3.48 16.60
CA GLU A 223 9.65 4.91 16.38
C GLU A 223 8.96 5.23 15.05
N ARG A 224 9.32 4.52 13.98
CA ARG A 224 8.63 4.62 12.69
C ARG A 224 7.15 4.25 12.83
N ASN A 225 6.87 3.11 13.47
CA ASN A 225 5.50 2.61 13.63
C ASN A 225 4.66 3.57 14.48
N ASP A 226 5.21 4.12 15.56
CA ASP A 226 4.56 5.16 16.38
C ASP A 226 4.17 6.40 15.54
N PHE A 227 5.06 6.84 14.63
CA PHE A 227 4.74 7.93 13.70
C PHE A 227 3.63 7.56 12.70
N MET A 228 3.68 6.35 12.14
CA MET A 228 2.66 5.86 11.22
C MET A 228 1.28 5.79 11.86
N ASP A 229 1.18 5.20 13.05
CA ASP A 229 -0.08 5.08 13.80
C ASP A 229 -0.66 6.45 14.10
N TRP A 230 0.19 7.41 14.49
CA TRP A 230 -0.23 8.79 14.75
C TRP A 230 -0.79 9.45 13.50
N SER A 231 -0.09 9.31 12.36
CA SER A 231 -0.51 9.90 11.08
C SER A 231 -1.81 9.28 10.55
N ARG A 232 -2.02 7.98 10.77
CA ARG A 232 -3.25 7.26 10.42
C ARG A 232 -4.41 7.78 11.26
N THR A 233 -4.23 7.85 12.58
CA THR A 233 -5.23 8.38 13.51
C THR A 233 -5.64 9.81 13.15
N LEU A 234 -4.66 10.66 12.78
CA LEU A 234 -4.92 12.02 12.31
C LEU A 234 -5.80 12.04 11.05
N CYS A 235 -5.46 11.23 10.05
CA CYS A 235 -6.22 11.13 8.82
C CYS A 235 -7.64 10.63 9.08
N GLU A 236 -7.81 9.56 9.86
CA GLU A 236 -9.13 9.04 10.25
C GLU A 236 -10.00 10.12 10.90
N TRP A 237 -9.43 10.92 11.81
CA TRP A 237 -10.14 12.03 12.44
C TRP A 237 -10.56 13.12 11.44
N ILE A 238 -9.69 13.46 10.48
CA ILE A 238 -10.00 14.43 9.42
C ILE A 238 -11.14 13.91 8.53
N TYR A 239 -11.08 12.63 8.14
CA TYR A 239 -12.06 11.99 7.26
C TYR A 239 -13.42 11.76 7.94
N ALA A 240 -13.43 11.34 9.21
CA ALA A 240 -14.66 11.01 9.95
C ALA A 240 -15.63 12.20 10.11
N ARG A 241 -15.15 13.45 9.96
CA ARG A 241 -15.96 14.65 10.19
C ARG A 241 -16.32 15.43 8.93
N TRP A 242 -16.01 14.91 7.73
CA TRP A 242 -16.27 15.58 6.44
C TRP A 242 -15.80 17.05 6.44
N CYS A 243 -14.63 17.33 7.03
CA CYS A 243 -14.10 18.69 7.03
C CYS A 243 -13.48 19.03 5.68
N SER A 244 -13.60 20.29 5.25
CA SER A 244 -12.59 20.82 4.33
C SER A 244 -11.26 20.81 5.11
N TRP A 245 -10.25 20.13 4.57
CA TRP A 245 -8.93 20.01 5.23
C TRP A 245 -8.27 21.40 5.40
N GLU A 246 -8.72 22.34 4.57
CA GLU A 246 -8.42 23.77 4.54
C GLU A 246 -8.84 24.49 5.84
N ASP A 247 -10.05 24.24 6.35
CA ASP A 247 -10.54 24.88 7.58
C ASP A 247 -9.76 24.48 8.84
N LEU A 248 -9.05 23.34 8.80
CA LEU A 248 -8.30 22.80 9.93
C LEU A 248 -6.79 23.07 9.85
N GLY A 249 -6.31 23.65 8.74
CA GLY A 249 -4.89 23.90 8.53
C GLY A 249 -4.06 22.63 8.28
N PHE A 250 -4.71 21.56 7.80
CA PHE A 250 -4.11 20.28 7.41
C PHE A 250 -4.31 19.97 5.92
N ALA A 251 -4.66 20.97 5.09
CA ALA A 251 -4.88 20.82 3.65
C ALA A 251 -3.73 20.14 2.89
N GLU A 252 -2.56 20.14 3.50
CA GLU A 252 -1.33 19.65 2.91
C GLU A 252 -1.08 18.16 3.26
N ILE A 253 -1.86 17.57 4.18
CA ILE A 253 -1.82 16.12 4.46
C ILE A 253 -2.74 15.43 3.46
N MET A 254 -2.14 14.65 2.56
CA MET A 254 -2.92 13.95 1.52
C MET A 254 -3.28 12.52 1.93
N ARG A 255 -2.47 11.89 2.79
CA ARG A 255 -2.65 10.50 3.24
C ARG A 255 -1.79 10.19 4.49
N PRO A 256 -2.09 9.10 5.22
CA PRO A 256 -1.23 8.62 6.29
C PRO A 256 0.21 8.37 5.83
N ALA A 257 1.16 8.41 6.76
CA ALA A 257 2.51 7.96 6.49
C ALA A 257 2.56 6.45 6.35
N GLU A 258 3.41 5.99 5.44
CA GLU A 258 3.58 4.57 5.11
C GLU A 258 5.01 4.15 5.44
N VAL A 259 5.24 2.85 5.65
CA VAL A 259 6.60 2.32 5.70
C VAL A 259 7.28 2.64 4.36
N ALA A 260 8.56 3.03 4.39
CA ALA A 260 9.33 3.29 3.18
C ALA A 260 10.59 2.43 3.14
N PRO A 261 11.05 2.00 1.95
CA PRO A 261 12.37 1.41 1.83
C PRO A 261 13.45 2.42 2.19
N ALA A 262 14.65 1.93 2.54
CA ALA A 262 15.81 2.79 2.70
C ALA A 262 16.04 3.64 1.43
N PRO A 263 16.24 4.96 1.55
CA PRO A 263 16.42 5.85 0.40
C PRO A 263 17.66 5.43 -0.40
N LYS A 264 17.54 5.41 -1.72
CA LYS A 264 18.65 5.19 -2.67
C LYS A 264 18.95 6.49 -3.43
N GLY A 265 20.20 6.65 -3.88
CA GLY A 265 20.60 7.77 -4.74
C GLY A 265 20.59 9.12 -4.02
N GLU A 266 20.04 10.15 -4.67
CA GLU A 266 20.04 11.54 -4.19
C GLU A 266 18.86 11.88 -3.26
N ILE A 267 18.04 10.89 -2.86
CA ILE A 267 16.90 11.13 -1.96
C ILE A 267 17.42 11.55 -0.59
N VAL A 268 17.06 12.78 -0.18
CA VAL A 268 17.41 13.33 1.12
C VAL A 268 16.40 12.84 2.15
N ALA A 269 16.82 11.88 2.98
CA ALA A 269 16.03 11.51 4.15
C ALA A 269 16.29 12.47 5.32
N VAL A 270 15.22 12.80 6.05
CA VAL A 270 15.27 13.73 7.18
C VAL A 270 14.89 13.02 8.45
N ARG A 271 15.70 13.19 9.50
CA ARG A 271 15.42 12.58 10.81
C ARG A 271 14.31 13.33 11.53
N LEU A 272 13.28 12.59 11.96
CA LEU A 272 12.19 13.11 12.78
C LEU A 272 12.17 12.42 14.16
N ASN A 273 11.67 13.13 15.16
CA ASN A 273 11.31 12.53 16.45
C ASN A 273 9.94 11.88 16.33
N ALA A 274 9.83 10.60 16.71
CA ALA A 274 8.53 9.92 16.79
C ALA A 274 7.59 10.61 17.80
N PRO A 275 6.26 10.55 17.59
CA PRO A 275 5.25 11.17 18.46
C PRO A 275 5.45 10.94 19.96
N ALA A 276 5.72 9.71 20.39
CA ALA A 276 5.93 9.34 21.78
C ALA A 276 7.20 9.97 22.39
N LYS A 277 8.21 10.30 21.57
CA LYS A 277 9.45 10.96 21.99
C LYS A 277 9.40 12.47 21.82
N ALA A 278 8.58 12.96 20.91
CA ALA A 278 8.41 14.38 20.67
C ALA A 278 7.57 14.99 21.80
N GLN A 279 8.13 16.00 22.48
CA GLN A 279 7.43 16.71 23.57
C GLN A 279 6.83 15.76 24.63
N ASP A 280 7.55 14.69 24.99
CA ASP A 280 7.13 13.69 25.99
C ASP A 280 5.76 13.03 25.68
N GLY A 281 5.48 12.73 24.40
CA GLY A 281 4.26 12.03 23.98
C GLY A 281 3.03 12.93 23.84
N ARG A 282 3.20 14.26 23.98
CA ARG A 282 2.13 15.25 23.79
C ARG A 282 1.40 15.16 22.45
N PRO A 283 2.01 14.78 21.31
CA PRO A 283 1.27 14.60 20.06
C PRO A 283 0.11 13.61 20.15
N TRP A 284 0.21 12.57 21.01
CA TRP A 284 -0.87 11.60 21.22
C TRP A 284 -2.04 12.15 22.05
N GLN A 285 -1.83 13.21 22.83
CA GLN A 285 -2.90 13.86 23.59
C GLN A 285 -3.96 14.49 22.70
N ALA A 286 -3.60 14.83 21.45
CA ALA A 286 -4.56 15.25 20.44
C ALA A 286 -5.71 14.24 20.30
N PHE A 287 -5.42 12.95 20.46
CA PHE A 287 -6.34 11.83 20.31
C PHE A 287 -6.83 11.25 21.65
N GLY A 288 -6.61 11.98 22.76
CA GLY A 288 -7.03 11.55 24.09
C GLY A 288 -6.21 10.42 24.70
N GLY A 289 -5.02 10.14 24.16
CA GLY A 289 -4.09 9.12 24.66
C GLY A 289 -2.68 9.65 24.92
N THR A 290 -1.75 8.76 25.24
CA THR A 290 -0.31 9.07 25.37
C THR A 290 0.56 8.24 24.41
N ASN A 291 -0.06 7.30 23.70
CA ASN A 291 0.53 6.45 22.67
C ASN A 291 -0.59 5.88 21.77
N ALA A 292 -0.21 5.17 20.71
CA ALA A 292 -1.15 4.50 19.80
C ALA A 292 -2.15 3.60 20.54
N ALA A 293 -1.69 2.80 21.52
CA ALA A 293 -2.52 1.84 22.24
C ALA A 293 -3.61 2.47 23.14
N THR A 294 -3.44 3.75 23.51
CA THR A 294 -4.36 4.47 24.40
C THR A 294 -5.11 5.59 23.68
N ALA A 295 -4.77 5.86 22.42
CA ALA A 295 -5.49 6.79 21.57
C ALA A 295 -6.91 6.28 21.34
N LYS A 296 -7.88 7.19 21.33
CA LYS A 296 -9.28 6.85 21.11
C LYS A 296 -9.68 7.17 19.68
N THR A 297 -10.60 6.36 19.14
CA THR A 297 -11.31 6.73 17.92
C THR A 297 -12.02 8.07 18.11
N PHE A 298 -12.27 8.81 17.03
CA PHE A 298 -12.83 10.16 17.11
C PHE A 298 -14.09 10.21 17.99
N SER A 299 -15.05 9.31 17.75
CA SER A 299 -16.34 9.22 18.46
C SER A 299 -16.21 9.02 19.97
N GLU A 300 -15.10 8.45 20.43
CA GLU A 300 -14.85 8.12 21.83
C GLU A 300 -13.91 9.10 22.52
N SER A 301 -13.34 10.03 21.75
CA SER A 301 -12.37 11.01 22.23
C SER A 301 -13.04 12.24 22.87
N PRO A 302 -12.34 12.98 23.75
CA PRO A 302 -12.83 14.27 24.25
C PRO A 302 -13.13 15.29 23.14
N ALA A 303 -12.49 15.15 21.97
CA ALA A 303 -12.70 16.02 20.83
C ALA A 303 -14.11 15.92 20.24
N ALA A 304 -14.81 14.78 20.41
CA ALA A 304 -16.19 14.63 19.98
C ALA A 304 -17.19 15.39 20.88
N ALA A 305 -16.79 15.79 22.09
CA ALA A 305 -17.71 16.37 23.08
C ALA A 305 -18.18 17.79 22.71
N SER A 306 -17.36 18.58 21.99
CA SER A 306 -17.72 19.94 21.58
C SER A 306 -16.80 20.48 20.47
N GLN A 307 -17.24 21.54 19.78
CA GLN A 307 -16.42 22.29 18.82
C GLN A 307 -15.13 22.85 19.45
N GLU A 308 -15.19 23.25 20.73
CA GLU A 308 -14.03 23.81 21.44
C GLU A 308 -13.01 22.72 21.80
N ALA A 309 -13.47 21.58 22.32
CA ALA A 309 -12.60 20.43 22.60
C ALA A 309 -11.91 19.93 21.33
N LEU A 310 -12.63 19.90 20.20
CA LEU A 310 -12.05 19.58 18.91
C LEU A 310 -10.96 20.56 18.49
N ARG A 311 -11.19 21.88 18.61
CA ARG A 311 -10.18 22.89 18.27
C ARG A 311 -8.90 22.70 19.07
N GLN A 312 -9.03 22.36 20.35
CA GLN A 312 -7.87 22.09 21.21
C GLN A 312 -7.10 20.84 20.78
N SER A 313 -7.80 19.73 20.50
CA SER A 313 -7.18 18.52 19.98
C SER A 313 -6.46 18.75 18.64
N LEU A 314 -7.10 19.47 17.70
CA LEU A 314 -6.49 19.79 16.41
C LEU A 314 -5.31 20.73 16.54
N TYR A 315 -5.34 21.67 17.49
CA TYR A 315 -4.19 22.52 17.80
C TYR A 315 -2.97 21.70 18.19
N LEU A 316 -3.15 20.70 19.07
CA LEU A 316 -2.07 19.79 19.49
C LEU A 316 -1.53 18.98 18.30
N ALA A 317 -2.41 18.44 17.47
CA ALA A 317 -1.99 17.71 16.27
C ALA A 317 -1.23 18.62 15.29
N ARG A 318 -1.66 19.87 15.14
CA ARG A 318 -1.07 20.85 14.22
C ARG A 318 0.30 21.32 14.68
N GLU A 319 0.52 21.39 15.99
CA GLU A 319 1.83 21.73 16.56
C GLU A 319 2.88 20.70 16.13
N TYR A 320 2.58 19.40 16.25
CA TYR A 320 3.49 18.34 15.81
C TYR A 320 3.62 18.26 14.28
N TRP A 321 2.52 18.42 13.54
CA TRP A 321 2.59 18.46 12.07
C TRP A 321 3.47 19.61 11.56
N SER A 322 3.38 20.78 12.19
CA SER A 322 4.21 21.94 11.84
C SER A 322 5.70 21.67 12.09
N TYR A 323 6.04 20.91 13.15
CA TYR A 323 7.41 20.46 13.38
C TYR A 323 7.92 19.56 12.23
N CYS A 324 7.12 18.59 11.79
CA CYS A 324 7.47 17.69 10.68
C CYS A 324 7.76 18.50 9.41
N LYS A 325 6.83 19.39 9.02
CA LYS A 325 6.97 20.23 7.82
C LYS A 325 8.21 21.11 7.86
N ASN A 326 8.37 21.89 8.93
CA ASN A 326 9.50 22.82 9.06
C ASN A 326 10.84 22.10 9.00
N THR A 327 10.90 20.87 9.52
CA THR A 327 12.11 20.05 9.54
C THR A 327 12.43 19.52 8.14
N ILE A 328 11.42 19.07 7.39
CA ILE A 328 11.56 18.65 5.99
C ILE A 328 11.97 19.83 5.11
N ASP A 329 11.22 20.94 5.14
CA ASP A 329 11.49 22.14 4.33
C ASP A 329 12.90 22.70 4.56
N SER A 330 13.36 22.69 5.82
CA SER A 330 14.72 23.12 6.17
C SER A 330 15.79 22.21 5.57
N ALA A 331 15.58 20.90 5.58
CA ALA A 331 16.52 19.94 5.03
C ALA A 331 16.61 20.05 3.50
N GLU A 332 15.47 20.23 2.82
CA GLU A 332 15.44 20.44 1.36
C GLU A 332 16.15 21.72 0.95
N PHE A 333 15.93 22.81 1.70
CA PHE A 333 16.63 24.07 1.46
C PHE A 333 18.15 23.89 1.56
N VAL A 334 18.62 23.17 2.58
CA VAL A 334 20.05 22.89 2.77
C VAL A 334 20.59 22.02 1.63
N ALA A 335 19.91 20.94 1.27
CA ALA A 335 20.32 20.04 0.19
C ALA A 335 20.43 20.78 -1.15
N LYS A 336 19.43 21.61 -1.47
CA LYS A 336 19.44 22.45 -2.68
C LYS A 336 20.64 23.40 -2.69
N LYS A 337 20.94 24.05 -1.56
CA LYS A 337 22.09 24.96 -1.44
C LYS A 337 23.42 24.23 -1.61
N GLN A 338 23.54 23.01 -1.11
CA GLN A 338 24.73 22.18 -1.30
C GLN A 338 24.91 21.75 -2.75
N ALA A 339 23.83 21.32 -3.42
CA ALA A 339 23.86 20.97 -4.84
C ALA A 339 24.25 22.17 -5.73
N GLU A 340 23.67 23.35 -5.49
CA GLU A 340 24.03 24.60 -6.18
C GLU A 340 25.52 24.95 -5.99
N ALA A 341 26.04 24.78 -4.78
CA ALA A 341 27.45 25.06 -4.48
C ALA A 341 28.39 24.04 -5.15
N HIS A 342 27.99 22.77 -5.25
CA HIS A 342 28.77 21.73 -5.91
C HIS A 342 28.83 21.96 -7.42
N ALA A 343 27.70 22.28 -8.06
CA ALA A 343 27.64 22.61 -9.48
C ALA A 343 28.55 23.81 -9.82
N LYS A 344 28.56 24.86 -9.00
CA LYS A 344 29.44 26.03 -9.18
C LYS A 344 30.93 25.74 -9.05
N ARG A 345 31.34 24.62 -8.46
CA ARG A 345 32.76 24.21 -8.36
C ARG A 345 33.22 23.37 -9.54
N GLN A 346 32.29 22.85 -10.33
CA GLN A 346 32.56 22.02 -11.51
C GLN A 346 32.64 22.82 -12.82
N PHE A 347 32.26 24.11 -12.77
CA PHE A 347 32.37 25.08 -13.85
C PHE A 347 33.35 26.20 -13.49
#